data_AF-A0A973TS64-F1
#
_entry.id   AF-A0A973TS64-F1
#
_cell.length_a   1.000
_cell.length_b   1.000
_cell.length_c   1.000
_cell.angle_alpha   90.00
_cell.angle_beta   90.00
_cell.angle_gamma   90.00
#
_symmetry.space_group_name_H-M   'P 1'
#
loop_
_entity.id
_entity.type
_entity.pdbx_description
1 polymer ?
#
loop_
_entity_poly.entity_id
_entity_poly.type
_entity_poly.pdbx_seq_one_letter_code
_entity_poly.pdbx_strand_id
1 'polypeptide(L)'
;MTAPQLDVEDQNAILGSVTTLLVQRLPGDWEQLFVDFRMVGRYLETQVSGLTMYGSSFDWELPPEALPFFVQLRDGMARPGRGTWFTLKFHLVHPDTYSAEFDRDGEPDWTQPPAPEHHAEELEIYPRDDDAIPAWLRERAGLGAAPGAVIAAPLFDGPDAVVRDRPAVHPQELDDVLAYLENAPVVLAARSYGPDALKPDATPSVPLSFHTDGTWVWPGGVAYYLRNHHVPPVPQLVQHIRDNGYEVPPVAPEAEQSAAAVATGQAEPAPLPEHRPRVITDADQRALDHLKERLDHFGVDESEYGIVEPKPDAFVIEPAPGPAGWQVQFWDASRGPHGRPRVYEHAVDAAKVLLAELLWRADLERTRAAADTGALVLPVADIQPLPDEPPLSLFRDRENVVVPAGTELDRFGAETGNLVYASGTMFGQRSLPPDWLNRRYHVYRVQKPVPALKGVAVPWFGQAGGGTGYFLASSVRDLLADGSLVEVAGAAFQPPQPGV
;
A
#
# COMPACT_ATOMS: atom_id res chain seq x y z
N MET A 1 36.63 35.68 7.64
CA MET A 1 37.82 35.35 8.44
C MET A 1 37.49 34.07 9.16
N THR A 2 37.99 32.94 8.67
CA THR A 2 37.74 31.62 9.26
C THR A 2 38.38 31.58 10.64
N ALA A 3 37.61 31.21 11.68
CA ALA A 3 38.15 31.01 13.01
C ALA A 3 39.27 29.96 12.98
N PRO A 4 40.31 30.06 13.84
CA PRO A 4 41.31 29.01 13.93
C PRO A 4 40.65 27.67 14.26
N GLN A 5 41.07 26.61 13.57
CA GLN A 5 40.56 25.26 13.77
C GLN A 5 40.88 24.81 15.21
N LEU A 6 39.86 24.36 15.94
CA LEU A 6 40.01 23.90 17.32
C LEU A 6 40.75 22.57 17.34
N ASP A 7 41.77 22.46 18.19
CA ASP A 7 42.39 21.17 18.48
C ASP A 7 41.50 20.33 19.41
N VAL A 8 41.96 19.11 19.72
CA VAL A 8 41.19 18.16 20.56
C VAL A 8 41.10 18.66 22.01
N GLU A 9 42.10 19.40 22.50
CA GLU A 9 42.14 19.90 23.87
C GLU A 9 41.12 21.05 24.05
N ASP A 10 41.09 21.97 23.10
CA ASP A 10 40.11 23.07 23.06
C ASP A 10 38.67 22.55 22.89
N GLN A 11 38.46 21.53 22.06
CA GLN A 11 37.15 20.87 21.92
C GLN A 11 36.68 20.28 23.26
N ASN A 12 37.56 19.55 23.96
CA ASN A 12 37.25 18.98 25.27
C ASN A 12 37.02 20.06 26.34
N ALA A 13 37.73 21.18 26.28
CA ALA A 13 37.53 22.30 27.20
C ALA A 13 36.14 22.95 27.00
N ILE A 14 35.69 23.09 25.75
CA ILE A 14 34.34 23.59 25.43
C ILE A 14 33.27 22.60 25.90
N LEU A 15 33.44 21.30 25.61
CA LEU A 15 32.52 20.25 26.05
C LEU A 15 32.44 20.15 27.58
N GLY A 16 33.55 20.32 28.30
CA GLY A 16 33.57 20.38 29.76
C GLY A 16 32.86 21.63 30.32
N SER A 17 33.00 22.77 29.64
CA SER A 17 32.33 24.02 30.04
C SER A 17 30.80 23.92 29.88
N VAL A 18 30.32 23.40 28.74
CA VAL A 18 28.88 23.17 28.55
C VAL A 18 28.37 22.11 29.52
N THR A 19 29.12 21.04 29.77
CA THR A 19 28.76 20.02 30.79
C THR A 19 28.54 20.67 32.16
N THR A 20 29.48 21.50 32.60
CA THR A 20 29.37 22.22 33.89
C THR A 20 28.12 23.10 33.93
N LEU A 21 27.80 23.80 32.84
CA LEU A 21 26.61 24.63 32.73
C LEU A 21 25.32 23.79 32.81
N LEU A 22 25.26 22.67 32.09
CA LEU A 22 24.08 21.80 32.07
C LEU A 22 23.83 21.18 33.45
N VAL A 23 24.86 20.61 34.09
CA VAL A 23 24.76 20.00 35.43
C VAL A 23 24.21 20.98 36.47
N GLN A 24 24.55 22.27 36.39
CA GLN A 24 24.04 23.30 37.32
C GLN A 24 22.55 23.62 37.13
N ARG A 25 21.96 23.28 35.98
CA ARG A 25 20.59 23.63 35.61
C ARG A 25 19.64 22.42 35.59
N LEU A 26 20.19 21.20 35.59
CA LEU A 26 19.40 19.98 35.58
C LEU A 26 18.61 19.78 36.89
N PRO A 27 17.45 19.10 36.83
CA PRO A 27 16.68 18.71 38.02
C PRO A 27 17.53 17.91 39.00
N GLY A 28 17.32 18.05 40.32
CA GLY A 28 18.19 17.42 41.32
C GLY A 28 18.21 15.88 41.35
N ASP A 29 17.26 15.23 40.68
CA ASP A 29 17.07 13.78 40.60
C ASP A 29 17.45 13.18 39.24
N TRP A 30 18.13 13.93 38.36
CA TRP A 30 18.58 13.45 37.06
C TRP A 30 19.64 12.33 37.16
N GLU A 31 19.63 11.42 36.17
CA GLU A 31 20.65 10.37 36.00
C GLU A 31 21.31 10.45 34.63
N GLN A 32 20.54 10.68 33.56
CA GLN A 32 21.04 10.80 32.19
C GLN A 32 20.36 11.95 31.45
N LEU A 33 21.09 12.59 30.54
CA LEU A 33 20.61 13.62 29.64
C LEU A 33 21.07 13.33 28.21
N PHE A 34 20.16 13.44 27.26
CA PHE A 34 20.40 13.30 25.83
C PHE A 34 20.07 14.61 25.14
N VAL A 35 21.06 15.22 24.50
CA VAL A 35 20.92 16.46 23.74
C VAL A 35 21.20 16.14 22.27
N ASP A 36 20.17 16.27 21.45
CA ASP A 36 20.28 16.25 20.00
C ASP A 36 20.29 17.71 19.51
N PHE A 37 21.42 18.12 18.95
CA PHE A 37 21.61 19.45 18.36
C PHE A 37 21.75 19.30 16.85
N ARG A 38 20.90 19.98 16.08
CA ARG A 38 20.83 19.88 14.62
C ARG A 38 20.86 21.30 14.04
N MET A 39 21.76 21.56 13.09
CA MET A 39 21.87 22.89 12.49
C MET A 39 22.29 22.84 11.01
N VAL A 40 21.68 23.70 10.19
CA VAL A 40 22.04 23.95 8.79
C VAL A 40 21.86 25.43 8.47
N GLY A 41 22.90 26.08 7.98
CA GLY A 41 22.96 27.53 7.85
C GLY A 41 22.68 28.17 9.20
N ARG A 42 21.64 29.02 9.28
CA ARG A 42 21.15 29.59 10.54
C ARG A 42 19.94 28.88 11.14
N TYR A 43 19.42 27.84 10.49
CA TYR A 43 18.32 27.04 11.04
C TYR A 43 18.85 26.07 12.09
N LEU A 44 18.30 26.14 13.30
CA LEU A 44 18.74 25.39 14.47
C LEU A 44 17.53 24.71 15.13
N GLU A 45 17.66 23.42 15.39
CA GLU A 45 16.72 22.64 16.18
C GLU A 45 17.46 21.93 17.31
N THR A 46 16.90 21.98 18.52
CA THR A 46 17.43 21.27 19.68
C THR A 46 16.34 20.45 20.32
N GLN A 47 16.62 19.18 20.56
CA GLN A 47 15.74 18.28 21.28
C GLN A 47 16.50 17.73 22.48
N VAL A 48 15.93 17.90 23.67
CA VAL A 48 16.57 17.44 24.91
C VAL A 48 15.59 16.63 25.74
N SER A 49 16.05 15.44 26.12
CA SER A 49 15.31 14.53 27.00
C SER A 49 16.27 13.97 28.04
N GLY A 50 15.74 13.58 29.19
CA GLY A 50 16.53 12.99 30.26
C GLY A 50 15.80 11.87 30.98
N LEU A 51 16.55 11.14 31.78
CA LEU A 51 16.06 10.12 32.71
C LEU A 51 16.39 10.53 34.13
N THR A 52 15.44 10.37 35.04
CA THR A 52 15.70 10.51 36.49
C THR A 52 16.28 9.21 37.05
N MET A 53 16.85 9.29 38.25
CA MET A 53 17.30 8.12 39.03
C MET A 53 16.19 7.11 39.36
N TYR A 54 14.92 7.48 39.14
CA TYR A 54 13.77 6.60 39.31
C TYR A 54 13.33 5.93 38.00
N GLY A 55 14.07 6.16 36.90
CA GLY A 55 13.80 5.60 35.58
C GLY A 55 12.68 6.31 34.80
N SER A 56 12.18 7.46 35.28
CA SER A 56 11.18 8.25 34.56
C SER A 56 11.84 9.20 33.56
N SER A 57 11.27 9.32 32.36
CA SER A 57 11.73 10.30 31.37
C SER A 57 11.18 11.71 31.64
N PHE A 58 11.95 12.73 31.30
CA PHE A 58 11.51 14.12 31.30
C PHE A 58 12.00 14.84 30.04
N ASP A 59 11.17 15.75 29.53
CA ASP A 59 11.57 16.69 28.50
C ASP A 59 12.20 17.92 29.14
N TRP A 60 13.19 18.49 28.47
CA TRP A 60 13.88 19.67 28.98
C TRP A 60 14.21 20.64 27.84
N GLU A 61 14.28 21.92 28.16
CA GLU A 61 14.72 22.94 27.21
C GLU A 61 16.20 23.22 27.42
N LEU A 62 16.96 23.24 26.32
CA LEU A 62 18.38 23.57 26.38
C LEU A 62 18.55 25.04 26.80
N PRO A 63 19.33 25.35 27.86
CA PRO A 63 19.55 26.73 28.27
C PRO A 63 20.16 27.55 27.11
N PRO A 64 19.66 28.76 26.81
CA PRO A 64 20.18 29.58 25.72
C PRO A 64 21.68 29.88 25.84
N GLU A 65 22.22 29.90 27.06
CA GLU A 65 23.65 30.09 27.33
C GLU A 65 24.51 28.90 26.90
N ALA A 66 23.91 27.72 26.67
CA ALA A 66 24.60 26.54 26.16
C ALA A 66 24.82 26.59 24.65
N LEU A 67 23.93 27.27 23.91
CA LEU A 67 23.97 27.33 22.43
C LEU A 67 25.30 27.86 21.87
N PRO A 68 25.89 28.95 22.41
CA PRO A 68 27.16 29.46 21.89
C PRO A 68 28.30 28.44 21.95
N PHE A 69 28.31 27.51 22.91
CA PHE A 69 29.35 26.48 22.99
C PHE A 69 29.25 25.48 21.84
N PHE A 70 28.03 25.06 21.48
CA PHE A 70 27.81 24.15 20.35
C PHE A 70 28.09 24.82 19.01
N VAL A 71 27.71 26.09 18.85
CA VAL A 71 28.05 26.88 17.65
C VAL A 71 29.56 27.09 17.55
N GLN A 72 30.24 27.38 18.66
CA GLN A 72 31.69 27.52 18.70
C GLN A 72 32.40 26.20 18.32
N LEU A 73 31.91 25.06 18.81
CA LEU A 73 32.39 23.73 18.38
C LEU A 73 32.20 23.52 16.88
N ARG A 74 31.03 23.89 16.35
CA ARG A 74 30.74 23.77 14.92
C ARG A 74 31.69 24.61 14.07
N ASP A 75 31.89 25.87 14.45
CA ASP A 75 32.79 26.80 13.77
C ASP A 75 34.24 26.31 13.80
N GLY A 76 34.70 25.89 14.97
CA GLY A 76 36.08 25.47 15.16
C GLY A 76 36.41 24.10 14.59
N MET A 77 35.40 23.24 14.37
CA MET A 77 35.57 21.93 13.73
C MET A 77 35.39 21.96 12.21
N ALA A 78 35.07 23.13 11.64
CA ALA A 78 34.96 23.32 10.20
C ALA A 78 36.33 23.13 9.53
N ARG A 79 36.33 22.41 8.40
CA ARG A 79 37.53 22.13 7.61
C ARG A 79 37.40 22.75 6.21
N PRO A 80 38.44 23.41 5.68
CA PRO A 80 38.43 23.92 4.31
C PRO A 80 38.09 22.80 3.31
N GLY A 81 37.16 23.05 2.39
CA GLY A 81 36.74 22.09 1.36
C GLY A 81 35.89 20.92 1.87
N ARG A 82 35.72 20.77 3.20
CA ARG A 82 34.96 19.66 3.81
C ARG A 82 33.77 20.13 4.64
N GLY A 83 33.68 21.43 4.93
CA GLY A 83 32.61 21.99 5.76
C GLY A 83 32.70 21.52 7.22
N THR A 84 31.57 21.46 7.90
CA THR A 84 31.44 21.08 9.32
C THR A 84 30.42 19.96 9.55
N TRP A 85 30.10 19.64 10.80
CA TRP A 85 29.08 18.65 11.15
C TRP A 85 27.67 19.26 11.22
N PHE A 86 26.63 18.47 10.95
CA PHE A 86 25.23 18.89 10.96
C PHE A 86 24.47 18.50 12.22
N THR A 87 24.84 17.34 12.79
CA THR A 87 24.21 16.80 14.00
C THR A 87 25.26 16.52 15.06
N LEU A 88 24.94 16.90 16.29
CA LEU A 88 25.65 16.52 17.49
C LEU A 88 24.69 15.75 18.39
N LYS A 89 25.09 14.54 18.79
CA LYS A 89 24.45 13.77 19.87
C LYS A 89 25.33 13.85 21.10
N PHE A 90 24.85 14.51 22.13
CA PHE A 90 25.56 14.69 23.39
C PHE A 90 24.83 13.95 24.50
N HIS A 91 25.49 12.94 25.07
CA HIS A 91 24.95 12.12 26.15
C HIS A 91 25.75 12.40 27.42
N LEU A 92 25.05 12.81 28.48
CA LEU A 92 25.63 13.12 29.79
C LEU A 92 25.03 12.19 30.83
N VAL A 93 25.89 11.59 31.64
CA VAL A 93 25.57 10.67 32.73
C VAL A 93 26.10 11.25 34.03
N HIS A 94 25.25 11.22 35.07
CA HIS A 94 25.60 11.72 36.39
C HIS A 94 26.89 11.05 36.93
N PRO A 95 27.83 11.81 37.54
CA PRO A 95 27.73 13.24 37.84
C PRO A 95 28.15 14.17 36.69
N ASP A 96 29.07 13.76 35.82
CA ASP A 96 29.69 14.62 34.80
C ASP A 96 30.31 13.85 33.62
N THR A 97 30.03 12.55 33.50
CA THR A 97 30.59 11.73 32.41
C THR A 97 29.80 11.98 31.14
N TYR A 98 30.46 12.37 30.05
CA TYR A 98 29.79 12.65 28.78
C TYR A 98 30.43 11.97 27.58
N SER A 99 29.65 11.80 26.52
CA SER A 99 30.09 11.46 25.18
C SER A 99 29.45 12.38 24.14
N ALA A 100 30.20 12.73 23.11
CA ALA A 100 29.77 13.60 22.02
C ALA A 100 30.06 12.92 20.69
N GLU A 101 29.03 12.74 19.86
CA GLU A 101 29.14 12.19 18.51
C GLU A 101 28.72 13.24 17.47
N PHE A 102 29.49 13.36 16.40
CA PHE A 102 29.29 14.37 15.36
C PHE A 102 29.08 13.70 14.00
N ASP A 103 27.95 14.01 13.35
CA ASP A 103 27.66 13.55 11.99
C ASP A 103 27.87 14.70 10.99
N ARG A 104 28.68 14.45 9.95
CA ARG A 104 29.04 15.40 8.90
C ARG A 104 28.40 15.12 7.55
N ASP A 105 27.78 13.96 7.40
CA ASP A 105 27.38 13.42 6.10
C ASP A 105 25.89 13.08 6.07
N GLY A 106 25.30 12.65 7.18
CA GLY A 106 23.87 12.34 7.30
C GLY A 106 22.96 13.57 7.23
N GLU A 107 21.77 13.41 6.62
CA GLU A 107 20.69 14.41 6.70
C GLU A 107 20.13 14.39 8.13
N PRO A 108 20.09 15.53 8.85
CA PRO A 108 19.52 15.57 10.18
C PRO A 108 18.02 15.23 10.15
N ASP A 109 17.56 14.51 11.17
CA ASP A 109 16.14 14.21 11.36
C ASP A 109 15.41 15.44 11.93
N TRP A 110 14.85 16.26 11.04
CA TRP A 110 14.21 17.53 11.40
C TRP A 110 12.77 17.31 11.86
N THR A 111 12.36 17.92 12.97
CA THR A 111 10.95 17.97 13.35
C THR A 111 10.17 18.86 12.36
N GLN A 112 10.80 19.95 11.92
CA GLN A 112 10.26 20.81 10.87
C GLN A 112 11.33 21.02 9.78
N PRO A 113 11.06 20.61 8.52
CA PRO A 113 12.03 20.77 7.44
C PRO A 113 12.47 22.23 7.24
N PRO A 114 13.79 22.52 7.18
CA PRO A 114 14.31 23.85 6.91
C PRO A 114 13.95 24.34 5.49
N ALA A 115 13.86 25.65 5.30
CA ALA A 115 13.70 26.24 3.98
C ALA A 115 14.98 26.07 3.13
N PRO A 116 14.87 25.97 1.78
CA PRO A 116 16.02 25.82 0.86
C PRO A 116 17.13 26.86 1.05
N GLU A 117 16.76 28.08 1.44
CA GLU A 117 17.70 29.19 1.69
C GLU A 117 18.74 28.86 2.77
N HIS A 118 18.36 28.09 3.81
CA HIS A 118 19.28 27.69 4.88
C HIS A 118 20.32 26.67 4.40
N HIS A 119 19.96 25.82 3.44
CA HIS A 119 20.87 24.85 2.84
C HIS A 119 21.89 25.52 1.92
N ALA A 120 21.47 26.54 1.16
CA ALA A 120 22.39 27.36 0.37
C ALA A 120 23.34 28.16 1.27
N GLU A 121 22.79 28.79 2.32
CA GLU A 121 23.57 29.57 3.30
C GLU A 121 24.63 28.71 4.02
N GLU A 122 24.34 27.44 4.32
CA GLU A 122 25.32 26.51 4.90
C GLU A 122 26.58 26.39 4.04
N LEU A 123 26.42 26.30 2.71
CA LEU A 123 27.53 26.18 1.77
C LEU A 123 28.28 27.50 1.58
N GLU A 124 27.63 28.63 1.83
CA GLU A 124 28.29 29.94 1.88
C GLU A 124 29.14 30.10 3.15
N ILE A 125 28.62 29.68 4.30
CA ILE A 125 29.29 29.81 5.61
C ILE A 125 30.43 28.77 5.75
N TYR A 126 30.17 27.52 5.36
CA TYR A 126 31.13 26.41 5.43
C TYR A 126 31.32 25.76 4.04
N PRO A 127 32.12 26.39 3.16
CA PRO A 127 32.34 25.89 1.81
C PRO A 127 32.86 24.45 1.78
N ARG A 128 32.28 23.65 0.89
CA ARG A 128 32.65 22.26 0.61
C ARG A 128 33.08 22.14 -0.85
N ASP A 129 34.07 21.30 -1.11
CA ASP A 129 34.41 20.85 -2.45
C ASP A 129 33.24 20.01 -2.99
N ASP A 130 33.04 19.99 -4.31
CA ASP A 130 31.88 19.32 -4.91
C ASP A 130 31.77 17.84 -4.49
N ASP A 131 32.86 17.09 -4.43
CA ASP A 131 32.86 15.69 -3.98
C ASP A 131 32.57 15.53 -2.47
N ALA A 132 32.71 16.59 -1.69
CA ALA A 132 32.45 16.63 -0.25
C ALA A 132 31.05 17.14 0.12
N ILE A 133 30.23 17.58 -0.84
CA ILE A 133 28.83 17.95 -0.61
C ILE A 133 27.97 16.67 -0.58
N PRO A 134 27.32 16.35 0.57
CA PRO A 134 26.40 15.23 0.64
C PRO A 134 25.24 15.37 -0.37
N ALA A 135 24.76 14.24 -0.89
CA ALA A 135 23.73 14.22 -1.93
C ALA A 135 22.45 14.95 -1.49
N TRP A 136 22.00 14.72 -0.25
CA TRP A 136 20.83 15.41 0.31
C TRP A 136 21.03 16.93 0.36
N LEU A 137 22.21 17.42 0.77
CA LEU A 137 22.44 18.86 0.91
C LEU A 137 22.45 19.54 -0.45
N ARG A 138 23.05 18.87 -1.45
CA ARG A 138 23.05 19.33 -2.84
C ARG A 138 21.63 19.47 -3.40
N GLU A 139 20.78 18.47 -3.15
CA GLU A 139 19.37 18.50 -3.55
C GLU A 139 18.61 19.63 -2.84
N ARG A 140 18.71 19.72 -1.51
CA ARG A 140 18.00 20.72 -0.69
C ARG A 140 18.45 22.16 -0.94
N ALA A 141 19.72 22.36 -1.29
CA ALA A 141 20.27 23.66 -1.68
C ALA A 141 19.94 24.05 -3.15
N GLY A 142 19.30 23.15 -3.92
CA GLY A 142 18.96 23.42 -5.32
C GLY A 142 20.16 23.43 -6.27
N LEU A 143 21.26 22.75 -5.91
CA LEU A 143 22.52 22.76 -6.67
C LEU A 143 22.56 21.79 -7.86
N GLY A 144 21.45 21.13 -8.21
CA GLY A 144 21.42 20.11 -9.27
C GLY A 144 22.30 18.89 -8.95
N ALA A 145 22.40 17.89 -9.83
CA ALA A 145 23.37 16.79 -9.64
C ALA A 145 24.82 17.31 -9.77
N ALA A 146 25.80 16.65 -9.14
CA ALA A 146 27.21 17.05 -9.23
C ALA A 146 27.64 17.18 -10.70
N PRO A 147 28.29 18.29 -11.11
CA PRO A 147 28.69 18.47 -12.50
C PRO A 147 29.70 17.38 -12.91
N GLY A 148 29.26 16.46 -13.78
CA GLY A 148 30.10 15.43 -14.42
C GLY A 148 29.76 13.98 -14.10
N ALA A 149 28.90 13.69 -13.12
CA ALA A 149 28.53 12.31 -12.77
C ALA A 149 27.26 11.86 -13.51
N VAL A 150 27.39 11.55 -14.80
CA VAL A 150 26.27 11.02 -15.61
C VAL A 150 26.03 9.55 -15.27
N ILE A 151 24.78 9.18 -15.04
CA ILE A 151 24.38 7.80 -14.77
C ILE A 151 24.13 7.08 -16.10
N ALA A 152 24.76 5.92 -16.32
CA ALA A 152 24.49 5.11 -17.50
C ALA A 152 23.31 4.15 -17.25
N ALA A 153 22.30 4.17 -18.13
CA ALA A 153 21.22 3.19 -18.09
C ALA A 153 21.58 1.95 -18.94
N PRO A 154 21.85 0.80 -18.31
CA PRO A 154 22.15 -0.42 -19.05
C PRO A 154 20.88 -0.99 -19.70
N LEU A 155 21.00 -1.42 -20.95
CA LEU A 155 19.92 -2.09 -21.67
C LEU A 155 19.51 -3.40 -20.99
N PHE A 156 20.49 -4.21 -20.57
CA PHE A 156 20.33 -5.51 -19.92
C PHE A 156 21.09 -5.57 -18.59
N ASP A 157 20.70 -6.46 -17.66
CA ASP A 157 21.30 -6.57 -16.32
C ASP A 157 22.61 -7.39 -16.30
N GLY A 158 22.99 -7.95 -17.44
CA GLY A 158 24.20 -8.74 -17.61
C GLY A 158 24.54 -8.99 -19.08
N PRO A 159 25.65 -9.70 -19.35
CA PRO A 159 26.14 -9.94 -20.70
C PRO A 159 25.23 -10.84 -21.54
N ASP A 160 24.32 -11.58 -20.91
CA ASP A 160 23.45 -12.57 -21.57
C ASP A 160 22.22 -11.96 -22.26
N ALA A 161 22.15 -10.63 -22.37
CA ALA A 161 20.98 -9.91 -22.90
C ALA A 161 19.66 -10.23 -22.17
N VAL A 162 19.75 -10.46 -20.85
CA VAL A 162 18.61 -10.76 -19.98
C VAL A 162 18.33 -9.57 -19.05
N VAL A 163 17.04 -9.28 -18.88
CA VAL A 163 16.52 -8.41 -17.84
C VAL A 163 15.97 -9.26 -16.69
N ARG A 164 16.31 -8.91 -15.44
CA ARG A 164 15.94 -9.64 -14.22
C ARG A 164 15.20 -8.70 -13.29
N ASP A 165 14.03 -9.14 -12.82
CA ASP A 165 13.26 -8.49 -11.76
C ASP A 165 12.94 -7.00 -11.98
N ARG A 166 12.91 -6.55 -13.24
CA ARG A 166 12.49 -5.18 -13.58
C ARG A 166 10.96 -5.11 -13.71
N PRO A 167 10.27 -4.21 -12.98
CA PRO A 167 8.84 -4.03 -13.11
C PRO A 167 8.48 -3.54 -14.53
N ALA A 168 7.34 -4.00 -15.05
CA ALA A 168 6.85 -3.54 -16.33
C ALA A 168 6.48 -2.04 -16.27
N VAL A 169 6.71 -1.33 -17.38
CA VAL A 169 6.23 0.04 -17.55
C VAL A 169 4.70 0.01 -17.64
N HIS A 170 4.03 0.89 -16.91
CA HIS A 170 2.57 0.89 -16.89
C HIS A 170 2.01 1.27 -18.28
N PRO A 171 0.97 0.60 -18.82
CA PRO A 171 0.52 0.83 -20.20
C PRO A 171 0.14 2.29 -20.52
N GLN A 172 -0.31 3.06 -19.54
CA GLN A 172 -0.67 4.48 -19.72
C GLN A 172 0.50 5.43 -19.89
N GLU A 173 1.65 5.11 -19.32
CA GLU A 173 2.87 5.93 -19.43
C GLU A 173 3.79 5.41 -20.53
N LEU A 174 3.48 4.27 -21.16
CA LEU A 174 4.34 3.64 -22.16
C LEU A 174 4.69 4.59 -23.31
N ASP A 175 3.69 5.28 -23.87
CA ASP A 175 3.89 6.24 -24.96
C ASP A 175 4.69 7.47 -24.50
N ASP A 176 4.42 7.97 -23.29
CA ASP A 176 5.12 9.12 -22.71
C ASP A 176 6.60 8.79 -22.41
N VAL A 177 6.87 7.60 -21.85
CA VAL A 177 8.22 7.08 -21.60
C VAL A 177 8.97 6.85 -22.92
N LEU A 178 8.32 6.26 -23.93
CA LEU A 178 8.91 6.10 -25.26
C LEU A 178 9.24 7.46 -25.88
N ALA A 179 8.33 8.42 -25.81
CA ALA A 179 8.55 9.77 -26.32
C ALA A 179 9.71 10.46 -25.61
N TYR A 180 9.85 10.31 -24.29
CA TYR A 180 10.97 10.83 -23.53
C TYR A 180 12.31 10.24 -24.02
N LEU A 181 12.38 8.91 -24.10
CA LEU A 181 13.59 8.18 -24.45
C LEU A 181 14.08 8.48 -25.88
N GLU A 182 13.15 8.75 -26.80
CA GLU A 182 13.45 8.96 -28.22
C GLU A 182 13.70 10.41 -28.60
N ASN A 183 13.01 11.35 -27.97
CA ASN A 183 13.12 12.77 -28.29
C ASN A 183 14.26 13.46 -27.52
N ALA A 184 14.88 12.77 -26.56
CA ALA A 184 16.04 13.28 -25.84
C ALA A 184 17.24 13.55 -26.80
N PRO A 185 18.02 14.61 -26.54
CA PRO A 185 19.21 14.95 -27.33
C PRO A 185 20.17 13.76 -27.53
N VAL A 186 20.69 13.64 -28.75
CA VAL A 186 21.62 12.58 -29.15
C VAL A 186 23.06 13.05 -28.98
N VAL A 187 23.83 12.37 -28.14
CA VAL A 187 25.26 12.70 -27.87
C VAL A 187 26.23 11.88 -28.72
N LEU A 188 25.80 10.72 -29.21
CA LEU A 188 26.59 9.87 -30.09
C LEU A 188 25.66 9.12 -31.04
N ALA A 189 26.00 9.04 -32.32
CA ALA A 189 25.24 8.25 -33.29
C ALA A 189 26.16 7.59 -34.32
N ALA A 190 26.04 6.28 -34.48
CA ALA A 190 26.58 5.58 -35.64
C ALA A 190 25.60 5.63 -36.81
N ARG A 191 26.13 5.52 -38.03
CA ARG A 191 25.33 5.49 -39.27
C ARG A 191 24.72 4.12 -39.58
N SER A 192 24.89 3.15 -38.70
CA SER A 192 24.47 1.74 -38.87
C SER A 192 23.63 1.28 -37.69
N TYR A 193 22.86 0.22 -37.91
CA TYR A 193 22.08 -0.45 -36.87
C TYR A 193 22.82 -1.67 -36.33
N GLY A 194 22.59 -1.98 -35.05
CA GLY A 194 23.08 -3.18 -34.38
C GLY A 194 22.12 -4.36 -34.53
N PRO A 195 22.61 -5.60 -34.29
CA PRO A 195 21.76 -6.79 -34.27
C PRO A 195 20.78 -6.75 -33.09
N ASP A 196 19.59 -7.30 -33.31
CA ASP A 196 18.61 -7.54 -32.24
C ASP A 196 19.00 -8.82 -31.48
N ALA A 197 19.31 -8.71 -30.20
CA ALA A 197 19.73 -9.80 -29.33
C ALA A 197 18.62 -10.85 -29.12
N LEU A 198 17.34 -10.45 -29.22
CA LEU A 198 16.20 -11.36 -29.11
C LEU A 198 15.83 -11.97 -30.47
N LYS A 199 16.33 -11.39 -31.57
CA LYS A 199 16.15 -11.90 -32.94
C LYS A 199 17.46 -11.79 -33.74
N PRO A 200 18.49 -12.58 -33.40
CA PRO A 200 19.83 -12.43 -33.96
C PRO A 200 19.90 -12.70 -35.47
N ASP A 201 18.97 -13.49 -36.01
CA ASP A 201 18.89 -13.81 -37.45
C ASP A 201 18.17 -12.73 -38.29
N ALA A 202 17.64 -11.68 -37.66
CA ALA A 202 16.96 -10.59 -38.35
C ALA A 202 17.94 -9.54 -38.90
N THR A 203 17.48 -8.74 -39.87
CA THR A 203 18.23 -7.58 -40.34
C THR A 203 18.52 -6.63 -39.17
N PRO A 204 19.77 -6.15 -38.99
CA PRO A 204 20.12 -5.22 -37.92
C PRO A 204 19.18 -4.00 -37.92
N SER A 205 18.51 -3.79 -36.79
CA SER A 205 17.49 -2.75 -36.62
C SER A 205 17.60 -1.97 -35.31
N VAL A 206 18.52 -2.34 -34.42
CA VAL A 206 18.70 -1.65 -33.14
C VAL A 206 19.48 -0.34 -33.38
N PRO A 207 18.96 0.84 -33.02
CA PRO A 207 19.67 2.09 -33.19
C PRO A 207 20.97 2.12 -32.37
N LEU A 208 22.10 2.40 -33.03
CA LEU A 208 23.40 2.62 -32.38
C LEU A 208 23.61 4.11 -32.08
N SER A 209 22.65 4.70 -31.37
CA SER A 209 22.70 6.05 -30.83
C SER A 209 22.80 6.02 -29.30
N PHE A 210 23.26 7.12 -28.71
CA PHE A 210 23.15 7.39 -27.29
C PHE A 210 22.44 8.72 -27.09
N HIS A 211 21.47 8.72 -26.17
CA HIS A 211 20.66 9.87 -25.80
C HIS A 211 20.97 10.28 -24.36
N THR A 212 20.68 11.54 -24.03
CA THR A 212 20.88 12.10 -22.68
C THR A 212 19.78 13.08 -22.30
N ASP A 213 19.44 13.14 -21.00
CA ASP A 213 18.67 14.23 -20.39
C ASP A 213 19.56 15.16 -19.54
N GLY A 214 20.89 14.96 -19.58
CA GLY A 214 21.87 15.69 -18.80
C GLY A 214 22.22 15.05 -17.45
N THR A 215 21.37 14.17 -16.92
CA THR A 215 21.65 13.37 -15.71
C THR A 215 21.93 11.91 -16.07
N TRP A 216 21.20 11.38 -17.03
CA TRP A 216 21.28 10.01 -17.51
C TRP A 216 21.78 9.96 -18.96
N VAL A 217 22.49 8.88 -19.30
CA VAL A 217 22.82 8.51 -20.67
C VAL A 217 22.34 7.10 -20.95
N TRP A 218 21.69 6.88 -22.10
CA TRP A 218 21.16 5.58 -22.48
C TRP A 218 21.34 5.30 -23.98
N PRO A 219 21.52 4.02 -24.38
CA PRO A 219 21.55 3.67 -25.78
C PRO A 219 20.14 3.75 -26.39
N GLY A 220 20.02 4.13 -27.66
CA GLY A 220 18.77 4.15 -28.42
C GLY A 220 18.08 2.78 -28.51
N GLY A 221 18.83 1.71 -28.25
CA GLY A 221 18.27 0.38 -28.03
C GLY A 221 17.21 0.32 -26.92
N VAL A 222 17.30 1.13 -25.86
CA VAL A 222 16.34 1.08 -24.74
C VAL A 222 14.90 1.32 -25.23
N ALA A 223 14.68 2.36 -26.04
CA ALA A 223 13.37 2.63 -26.63
C ALA A 223 12.95 1.54 -27.63
N TYR A 224 13.88 1.03 -28.44
CA TYR A 224 13.62 -0.05 -29.39
C TYR A 224 13.12 -1.32 -28.69
N TYR A 225 13.81 -1.79 -27.65
CA TYR A 225 13.43 -3.02 -26.95
C TYR A 225 12.15 -2.85 -26.12
N LEU A 226 11.93 -1.66 -25.54
CA LEU A 226 10.67 -1.36 -24.86
C LEU A 226 9.49 -1.44 -25.84
N ARG A 227 9.60 -0.82 -27.02
CA ARG A 227 8.51 -0.84 -28.02
C ARG A 227 8.30 -2.20 -28.65
N ASN A 228 9.36 -2.85 -29.11
CA ASN A 228 9.27 -4.03 -29.97
C ASN A 228 9.17 -5.33 -29.18
N HIS A 229 9.71 -5.37 -27.97
CA HIS A 229 9.84 -6.58 -27.16
C HIS A 229 9.28 -6.44 -25.74
N HIS A 230 8.73 -5.27 -25.38
CA HIS A 230 8.21 -4.98 -24.03
C HIS A 230 9.24 -5.22 -22.92
N VAL A 231 10.53 -5.04 -23.24
CA VAL A 231 11.61 -5.16 -22.25
C VAL A 231 11.68 -3.85 -21.46
N PRO A 232 11.45 -3.87 -20.14
CA PRO A 232 11.44 -2.66 -19.34
C PRO A 232 12.86 -2.06 -19.20
N PRO A 233 13.00 -0.72 -19.28
CA PRO A 233 14.22 -0.02 -18.90
C PRO A 233 14.55 -0.27 -17.41
N VAL A 234 15.75 0.15 -16.97
CA VAL A 234 16.06 0.13 -15.53
C VAL A 234 15.03 0.96 -14.76
N PRO A 235 14.48 0.44 -13.65
CA PRO A 235 13.33 1.06 -13.00
C PRO A 235 13.67 2.43 -12.38
N GLN A 236 14.94 2.68 -12.07
CA GLN A 236 15.42 3.99 -11.66
C GLN A 236 15.29 5.05 -12.77
N LEU A 237 15.55 4.68 -14.03
CA LEU A 237 15.36 5.59 -15.16
C LEU A 237 13.88 5.87 -15.37
N VAL A 238 13.02 4.84 -15.30
CA VAL A 238 11.57 5.04 -15.41
C VAL A 238 11.06 5.97 -14.30
N GLN A 239 11.56 5.80 -13.07
CA GLN A 239 11.22 6.71 -11.97
C GLN A 239 11.70 8.14 -12.24
N HIS A 240 12.94 8.32 -12.72
CA HIS A 240 13.45 9.63 -13.10
C HIS A 240 12.59 10.33 -14.16
N ILE A 241 12.14 9.58 -15.17
CA ILE A 241 11.25 10.09 -16.22
C ILE A 241 9.92 10.58 -15.62
N ARG A 242 9.35 9.83 -14.67
CA ARG A 242 8.13 10.24 -13.95
C ARG A 242 8.33 11.51 -13.13
N ASP A 243 9.46 11.61 -12.44
CA ASP A 243 9.80 12.76 -11.59
C ASP A 243 10.00 14.03 -12.44
N ASN A 244 10.48 13.89 -13.68
CA ASN A 244 10.56 14.96 -14.68
C ASN A 244 9.22 15.24 -15.40
N GLY A 245 8.13 14.59 -15.01
CA GLY A 245 6.82 14.78 -15.66
C GLY A 245 6.79 14.35 -17.13
N TYR A 246 7.63 13.40 -17.52
CA TYR A 246 7.78 12.91 -18.90
C TYR A 246 8.26 13.95 -19.91
N GLU A 247 8.84 15.06 -19.46
CA GLU A 247 9.45 16.08 -20.32
C GLU A 247 10.98 16.10 -20.16
N VAL A 248 11.71 16.08 -21.27
CA VAL A 248 13.17 16.11 -21.24
C VAL A 248 13.63 17.50 -20.80
N PRO A 249 14.38 17.62 -19.69
CA PRO A 249 14.89 18.91 -19.24
C PRO A 249 15.91 19.50 -20.23
N PRO A 250 16.13 20.83 -20.22
CA PRO A 250 17.14 21.45 -21.05
C PRO A 250 18.54 20.94 -20.67
N VAL A 251 19.24 20.37 -21.64
CA VAL A 251 20.56 19.77 -21.42
C VAL A 251 21.66 20.83 -21.62
N ALA A 252 22.53 20.99 -20.62
CA ALA A 252 23.68 21.88 -20.70
C ALA A 252 24.80 21.27 -21.58
N PRO A 253 25.58 22.07 -22.33
CA PRO A 253 26.67 21.57 -23.16
C PRO A 253 27.72 20.73 -22.42
N GLU A 254 27.99 21.05 -21.14
CA GLU A 254 28.90 20.32 -20.27
C GLU A 254 28.36 18.91 -19.94
N ALA A 255 27.05 18.78 -19.77
CA ALA A 255 26.38 17.52 -19.52
C ALA A 255 26.36 16.64 -20.79
N GLU A 256 26.17 17.24 -21.97
CA GLU A 256 26.31 16.52 -23.25
C GLU A 256 27.71 15.94 -23.44
N GLN A 257 28.75 16.71 -23.14
CA GLN A 257 30.15 16.25 -23.22
C GLN A 257 30.42 15.11 -22.22
N SER A 258 29.91 15.24 -21.00
CA SER A 258 30.05 14.21 -19.96
C SER A 258 29.35 12.91 -20.37
N ALA A 259 28.13 13.01 -20.91
CA ALA A 259 27.37 11.87 -21.41
C ALA A 259 28.06 11.20 -22.62
N ALA A 260 28.65 11.98 -23.53
CA ALA A 260 29.45 11.46 -24.63
C ALA A 260 30.72 10.72 -24.14
N ALA A 261 31.40 11.25 -23.12
CA ALA A 261 32.56 10.60 -22.52
C ALA A 261 32.21 9.25 -21.88
N VAL A 262 31.07 9.18 -21.16
CA VAL A 262 30.57 7.92 -20.59
C VAL A 262 30.16 6.94 -21.70
N ALA A 263 29.43 7.39 -22.73
CA ALA A 263 28.99 6.55 -23.85
C ALA A 263 30.16 5.94 -24.65
N THR A 264 31.29 6.65 -24.73
CA THR A 264 32.51 6.18 -25.43
C THR A 264 33.48 5.41 -24.51
N GLY A 265 33.15 5.26 -23.22
CA GLY A 265 34.00 4.60 -22.23
C GLY A 265 35.25 5.40 -21.83
N GLN A 266 35.27 6.71 -22.08
CA GLN A 266 36.34 7.63 -21.64
C GLN A 266 36.17 8.10 -20.19
N ALA A 267 34.96 7.99 -19.64
CA ALA A 267 34.65 8.29 -18.24
C ALA A 267 33.86 7.12 -17.62
N GLU A 268 34.07 6.88 -16.31
CA GLU A 268 33.26 5.92 -15.58
C GLU A 268 31.88 6.51 -15.24
N PRO A 269 30.78 5.78 -15.46
CA PRO A 269 29.45 6.25 -15.10
C PRO A 269 29.28 6.31 -13.58
N ALA A 270 28.41 7.20 -13.13
CA ALA A 270 27.95 7.20 -11.76
C ALA A 270 27.24 5.87 -11.42
N PRO A 271 27.35 5.38 -10.17
CA PRO A 271 26.65 4.18 -9.76
C PRO A 271 25.14 4.35 -9.92
N LEU A 272 24.45 3.26 -10.30
CA LEU A 272 23.00 3.28 -10.35
C LEU A 272 22.43 3.59 -8.97
N PRO A 273 21.49 4.56 -8.86
CA PRO A 273 20.87 4.86 -7.59
C PRO A 273 20.07 3.66 -7.08
N GLU A 274 19.84 3.63 -5.77
CA GLU A 274 18.99 2.62 -5.14
C GLU A 274 17.57 2.73 -5.71
N HIS A 275 17.00 1.62 -6.20
CA HIS A 275 15.61 1.61 -6.64
C HIS A 275 14.70 1.59 -5.41
N ARG A 276 13.96 2.68 -5.20
CA ARG A 276 12.93 2.77 -4.16
C ARG A 276 11.56 2.62 -4.81
N PRO A 277 10.96 1.41 -4.81
CA PRO A 277 9.62 1.24 -5.33
C PRO A 277 8.64 2.08 -4.52
N ARG A 278 7.55 2.49 -5.17
CA ARG A 278 6.49 3.23 -4.48
C ARG A 278 5.92 2.37 -3.35
N VAL A 279 6.03 2.86 -2.11
CA VAL A 279 5.51 2.19 -0.93
C VAL A 279 4.04 2.54 -0.74
N ILE A 280 3.20 1.52 -0.62
CA ILE A 280 1.81 1.69 -0.15
C ILE A 280 1.89 1.93 1.35
N THR A 281 1.45 3.09 1.81
CA THR A 281 1.54 3.46 3.23
C THR A 281 0.59 2.61 4.08
N ASP A 282 0.85 2.47 5.38
CA ASP A 282 -0.08 1.80 6.29
C ASP A 282 -1.48 2.44 6.30
N ALA A 283 -1.56 3.75 6.03
CA ALA A 283 -2.82 4.47 5.91
C ALA A 283 -3.58 4.07 4.65
N ASP A 284 -2.88 3.96 3.51
CA ASP A 284 -3.47 3.47 2.27
C ASP A 284 -3.91 2.01 2.41
N GLN A 285 -3.08 1.15 3.01
CA GLN A 285 -3.41 -0.26 3.22
C GLN A 285 -4.70 -0.42 4.05
N ARG A 286 -4.84 0.33 5.15
CA ARG A 286 -6.09 0.32 5.94
C ARG A 286 -7.31 0.73 5.12
N ALA A 287 -7.15 1.67 4.18
CA ALA A 287 -8.25 2.09 3.31
C ALA A 287 -8.62 1.01 2.29
N LEU A 288 -7.63 0.30 1.74
CA LEU A 288 -7.84 -0.83 0.83
C LEU A 288 -8.48 -2.04 1.52
N ASP A 289 -8.04 -2.35 2.75
CA ASP A 289 -8.64 -3.42 3.55
C ASP A 289 -10.10 -3.11 3.88
N HIS A 290 -10.38 -1.87 4.29
CA HIS A 290 -11.74 -1.43 4.57
C HIS A 290 -12.62 -1.42 3.32
N LEU A 291 -12.06 -1.04 2.16
CA LEU A 291 -12.77 -1.17 0.88
C LEU A 291 -13.16 -2.62 0.61
N LYS A 292 -12.24 -3.57 0.78
CA LYS A 292 -12.51 -4.99 0.56
C LYS A 292 -13.61 -5.50 1.50
N GLU A 293 -13.54 -5.19 2.80
CA GLU A 293 -14.60 -5.54 3.76
C GLU A 293 -15.98 -5.01 3.33
N ARG A 294 -16.03 -3.78 2.78
CA ARG A 294 -17.29 -3.18 2.30
C ARG A 294 -17.80 -3.85 1.03
N LEU A 295 -16.92 -4.17 0.08
CA LEU A 295 -17.29 -4.89 -1.14
C LEU A 295 -17.84 -6.28 -0.81
N ASP A 296 -17.18 -7.00 0.11
CA ASP A 296 -17.63 -8.31 0.60
C ASP A 296 -18.98 -8.20 1.31
N HIS A 297 -19.17 -7.18 2.17
CA HIS A 297 -20.44 -6.93 2.85
C HIS A 297 -21.62 -6.71 1.88
N PHE A 298 -21.37 -6.08 0.72
CA PHE A 298 -22.38 -5.85 -0.31
C PHE A 298 -22.44 -6.95 -1.38
N GLY A 299 -21.65 -8.03 -1.24
CA GLY A 299 -21.67 -9.17 -2.14
C GLY A 299 -21.17 -8.86 -3.55
N VAL A 300 -20.22 -7.94 -3.70
CA VAL A 300 -19.57 -7.69 -4.99
C VAL A 300 -18.62 -8.83 -5.30
N ASP A 301 -18.74 -9.44 -6.49
CA ASP A 301 -17.90 -10.57 -6.86
C ASP A 301 -16.46 -10.11 -7.08
N GLU A 302 -15.48 -10.90 -6.62
CA GLU A 302 -14.07 -10.56 -6.76
C GLU A 302 -13.67 -10.39 -8.23
N SER A 303 -14.32 -11.07 -9.19
CA SER A 303 -14.05 -10.92 -10.62
C SER A 303 -14.32 -9.50 -11.16
N GLU A 304 -15.16 -8.71 -10.49
CA GLU A 304 -15.55 -7.37 -10.95
C GLU A 304 -14.53 -6.29 -10.60
N TYR A 305 -13.60 -6.57 -9.67
CA TYR A 305 -12.64 -5.58 -9.19
C TYR A 305 -11.22 -6.14 -8.96
N GLY A 306 -10.23 -5.25 -9.03
CA GLY A 306 -8.84 -5.50 -8.61
C GLY A 306 -8.38 -4.47 -7.59
N ILE A 307 -7.54 -4.89 -6.65
CA ILE A 307 -6.90 -4.00 -5.67
C ILE A 307 -5.40 -4.11 -5.87
N VAL A 308 -4.78 -3.02 -6.32
CA VAL A 308 -3.35 -2.86 -6.66
C VAL A 308 -2.91 -3.73 -7.83
N GLU A 309 -3.30 -5.00 -7.85
CA GLU A 309 -2.99 -5.92 -8.91
C GLU A 309 -3.91 -5.70 -10.11
N PRO A 310 -3.34 -5.64 -11.33
CA PRO A 310 -4.13 -5.50 -12.54
C PRO A 310 -5.01 -6.73 -12.73
N LYS A 311 -6.28 -6.49 -13.04
CA LYS A 311 -7.26 -7.56 -13.27
C LYS A 311 -8.02 -7.33 -14.57
N PRO A 312 -7.99 -8.28 -15.53
CA PRO A 312 -8.66 -8.13 -16.80
C PRO A 312 -10.18 -8.10 -16.62
N ASP A 313 -10.83 -7.25 -17.42
CA ASP A 313 -12.27 -7.00 -17.47
C ASP A 313 -12.88 -6.55 -16.13
N ALA A 314 -12.10 -5.83 -15.32
CA ALA A 314 -12.47 -5.39 -13.98
C ALA A 314 -12.09 -3.93 -13.72
N PHE A 315 -12.75 -3.29 -12.74
CA PHE A 315 -12.26 -2.01 -12.22
C PHE A 315 -11.16 -2.23 -11.20
N VAL A 316 -10.01 -1.58 -11.42
CA VAL A 316 -8.84 -1.70 -10.56
C VAL A 316 -8.61 -0.37 -9.87
N ILE A 317 -8.41 -0.43 -8.55
CA ILE A 317 -7.81 0.66 -7.78
C ILE A 317 -6.31 0.42 -7.68
N GLU A 318 -5.50 1.38 -8.08
CA GLU A 318 -4.04 1.25 -8.09
C GLU A 318 -3.32 2.57 -7.90
N PRO A 319 -2.03 2.55 -7.53
CA PRO A 319 -1.17 3.72 -7.60
C PRO A 319 -1.16 4.34 -9.01
N ALA A 320 -1.45 5.64 -9.12
CA ALA A 320 -1.39 6.33 -10.40
C ALA A 320 0.05 6.35 -10.96
N PRO A 321 0.25 6.23 -12.29
CA PRO A 321 1.54 6.41 -12.94
C PRO A 321 2.03 7.85 -12.75
N GLY A 322 3.14 8.03 -12.03
CA GLY A 322 3.68 9.36 -11.72
C GLY A 322 4.19 9.47 -10.27
N PRO A 323 4.45 10.71 -9.80
CA PRO A 323 5.11 10.93 -8.52
C PRO A 323 4.24 10.56 -7.31
N ALA A 324 2.91 10.72 -7.40
CA ALA A 324 2.01 10.42 -6.29
C ALA A 324 0.54 10.22 -6.74
N GLY A 325 -0.29 9.70 -5.83
CA GLY A 325 -1.73 9.61 -5.97
C GLY A 325 -2.26 8.25 -6.45
N TRP A 326 -3.54 8.04 -6.29
CA TRP A 326 -4.27 6.81 -6.57
C TRP A 326 -5.24 7.03 -7.72
N GLN A 327 -5.52 5.98 -8.49
CA GLN A 327 -6.50 6.05 -9.56
C GLN A 327 -7.42 4.83 -9.52
N VAL A 328 -8.60 5.00 -10.13
CA VAL A 328 -9.55 3.92 -10.36
C VAL A 328 -9.85 3.89 -11.84
N GLN A 329 -9.74 2.71 -12.45
CA GLN A 329 -9.95 2.55 -13.87
C GLN A 329 -10.34 1.15 -14.26
N PHE A 330 -11.01 1.02 -15.40
CA PHE A 330 -11.33 -0.25 -15.99
C PHE A 330 -10.13 -0.80 -16.78
N TRP A 331 -9.77 -2.06 -16.52
CA TRP A 331 -8.72 -2.78 -17.20
C TRP A 331 -9.32 -3.71 -18.26
N ASP A 332 -9.18 -3.34 -19.54
CA ASP A 332 -9.67 -4.19 -20.64
C ASP A 332 -8.73 -5.38 -20.84
N ALA A 333 -9.26 -6.60 -20.97
CA ALA A 333 -8.42 -7.80 -21.14
C ALA A 333 -7.50 -7.77 -22.38
N SER A 334 -7.94 -7.10 -23.45
CA SER A 334 -7.23 -7.10 -24.73
C SER A 334 -6.27 -5.93 -24.89
N ARG A 335 -6.52 -4.83 -24.17
CA ARG A 335 -5.82 -3.58 -24.40
C ARG A 335 -5.29 -2.90 -23.12
N GLY A 336 -5.63 -3.43 -21.95
CA GLY A 336 -5.20 -2.90 -20.65
C GLY A 336 -5.97 -1.65 -20.22
N PRO A 337 -5.39 -0.83 -19.33
CA PRO A 337 -6.03 0.39 -18.87
C PRO A 337 -6.00 1.48 -19.94
N HIS A 338 -7.09 2.24 -20.05
CA HIS A 338 -7.23 3.27 -21.07
C HIS A 338 -7.66 4.63 -20.56
N GLY A 339 -7.21 5.66 -21.28
CA GLY A 339 -7.42 7.04 -20.91
C GLY A 339 -6.49 7.49 -19.78
N ARG A 340 -6.68 8.73 -19.33
CA ARG A 340 -6.04 9.28 -18.13
C ARG A 340 -7.15 9.51 -17.10
N PRO A 341 -7.37 8.56 -16.17
CA PRO A 341 -8.42 8.71 -15.16
C PRO A 341 -8.10 9.86 -14.21
N ARG A 342 -9.07 10.20 -13.36
CA ARG A 342 -8.82 11.14 -12.27
C ARG A 342 -7.86 10.52 -11.26
N VAL A 343 -6.84 11.28 -10.90
CA VAL A 343 -5.93 10.94 -9.81
C VAL A 343 -6.44 11.56 -8.51
N TYR A 344 -6.40 10.77 -7.44
CA TYR A 344 -6.81 11.11 -6.09
C TYR A 344 -5.56 11.14 -5.20
N GLU A 345 -5.50 12.08 -4.27
CA GLU A 345 -4.34 12.22 -3.40
C GLU A 345 -4.16 11.01 -2.46
N HIS A 346 -5.28 10.49 -1.91
CA HIS A 346 -5.29 9.41 -0.93
C HIS A 346 -6.05 8.17 -1.42
N ALA A 347 -5.62 6.98 -1.01
CA ALA A 347 -6.28 5.72 -1.38
C ALA A 347 -7.76 5.70 -0.95
N VAL A 348 -8.10 6.31 0.18
CA VAL A 348 -9.46 6.34 0.71
C VAL A 348 -10.44 7.04 -0.24
N ASP A 349 -10.02 8.06 -0.97
CA ASP A 349 -10.89 8.79 -1.89
C ASP A 349 -11.08 8.04 -3.20
N ALA A 350 -10.03 7.41 -3.71
CA ALA A 350 -10.12 6.45 -4.81
C ALA A 350 -11.02 5.26 -4.43
N ALA A 351 -10.87 4.72 -3.21
CA ALA A 351 -11.67 3.59 -2.72
C ALA A 351 -13.17 3.91 -2.65
N LYS A 352 -13.54 5.10 -2.16
CA LYS A 352 -14.94 5.56 -2.18
C LYS A 352 -15.51 5.60 -3.60
N VAL A 353 -14.70 6.02 -4.57
CA VAL A 353 -15.11 6.11 -5.97
C VAL A 353 -15.29 4.72 -6.57
N LEU A 354 -14.36 3.80 -6.34
CA LEU A 354 -14.51 2.41 -6.81
C LEU A 354 -15.76 1.75 -6.23
N LEU A 355 -15.99 1.91 -4.92
CA LEU A 355 -17.18 1.39 -4.26
C LEU A 355 -18.46 1.97 -4.85
N ALA A 356 -18.50 3.29 -5.08
CA ALA A 356 -19.64 3.94 -5.69
C ALA A 356 -19.89 3.44 -7.12
N GLU A 357 -18.84 3.30 -7.94
CA GLU A 357 -18.93 2.86 -9.33
C GLU A 357 -19.49 1.42 -9.43
N LEU A 358 -19.02 0.52 -8.57
CA LEU A 358 -19.44 -0.89 -8.54
C LEU A 358 -20.86 -1.09 -8.00
N LEU A 359 -21.32 -0.21 -7.10
CA LEU A 359 -22.66 -0.32 -6.49
C LEU A 359 -23.73 0.49 -7.23
N TRP A 360 -23.35 1.48 -8.04
CA TRP A 360 -24.30 2.31 -8.79
C TRP A 360 -24.68 1.72 -10.16
N ARG A 361 -23.88 0.79 -10.69
CA ARG A 361 -24.06 0.25 -12.04
C ARG A 361 -25.20 -0.76 -12.13
N ALA A 362 -26.32 -0.32 -12.70
CA ALA A 362 -27.53 -1.14 -12.93
C ALA A 362 -27.32 -2.36 -13.85
N ASP A 363 -26.26 -2.40 -14.65
CA ASP A 363 -25.90 -3.55 -15.49
C ASP A 363 -25.11 -4.61 -14.70
N LEU A 364 -24.25 -4.21 -13.77
CA LEU A 364 -23.63 -5.10 -12.80
C LEU A 364 -24.67 -5.60 -11.81
N GLU A 365 -25.58 -4.76 -11.32
CA GLU A 365 -26.73 -5.21 -10.51
C GLU A 365 -27.59 -6.24 -11.23
N ARG A 366 -27.82 -6.07 -12.55
CA ARG A 366 -28.53 -7.07 -13.35
C ARG A 366 -27.72 -8.34 -13.57
N THR A 367 -26.40 -8.24 -13.68
CA THR A 367 -25.51 -9.40 -13.83
C THR A 367 -25.40 -10.16 -12.51
N ARG A 368 -25.29 -9.46 -11.38
CA ARG A 368 -25.36 -10.00 -10.02
C ARG A 368 -26.73 -10.60 -9.76
N ALA A 369 -27.83 -9.91 -10.07
CA ALA A 369 -29.16 -10.47 -9.97
C ALA A 369 -29.35 -11.67 -10.91
N ALA A 370 -28.73 -11.66 -12.10
CA ALA A 370 -28.74 -12.78 -13.04
C ALA A 370 -27.92 -13.98 -12.51
N ALA A 371 -26.78 -13.73 -11.88
CA ALA A 371 -25.88 -14.70 -11.25
C ALA A 371 -26.40 -15.21 -9.90
N ASP A 372 -27.16 -14.40 -9.18
CA ASP A 372 -27.92 -14.75 -7.97
C ASP A 372 -29.21 -15.50 -8.36
N THR A 373 -29.76 -15.25 -9.57
CA THR A 373 -30.63 -16.19 -10.29
C THR A 373 -29.86 -17.29 -11.04
N GLY A 374 -28.57 -17.47 -10.76
CA GLY A 374 -27.72 -18.55 -11.24
C GLY A 374 -28.13 -19.95 -10.73
N ALA A 375 -29.22 -20.03 -9.98
CA ALA A 375 -30.29 -20.93 -10.36
C ALA A 375 -31.61 -20.21 -10.10
N LEU A 376 -32.49 -20.09 -11.10
CA LEU A 376 -33.91 -20.20 -10.82
C LEU A 376 -34.06 -21.56 -10.14
N VAL A 377 -33.91 -21.60 -8.82
CA VAL A 377 -34.31 -22.75 -8.03
C VAL A 377 -35.80 -22.85 -8.30
N LEU A 378 -36.16 -23.77 -9.18
CA LEU A 378 -37.56 -24.01 -9.46
C LEU A 378 -38.13 -24.76 -8.26
N PRO A 379 -39.42 -24.57 -7.94
CA PRO A 379 -40.08 -25.45 -7.00
C PRO A 379 -39.89 -26.90 -7.46
N VAL A 380 -39.32 -27.73 -6.59
CA VAL A 380 -39.14 -29.16 -6.86
C VAL A 380 -40.48 -29.85 -6.60
N ALA A 381 -40.97 -30.61 -7.58
CA ALA A 381 -42.16 -31.43 -7.42
C ALA A 381 -41.87 -32.68 -6.57
N ASP A 382 -42.91 -33.20 -5.91
CA ASP A 382 -42.89 -34.50 -5.23
C ASP A 382 -41.93 -34.65 -4.03
N ILE A 383 -41.59 -33.55 -3.34
CA ILE A 383 -40.80 -33.62 -2.09
C ILE A 383 -41.49 -34.53 -1.06
N GLN A 384 -40.78 -35.56 -0.59
CA GLN A 384 -41.28 -36.51 0.41
C GLN A 384 -40.66 -36.25 1.80
N PRO A 385 -41.37 -36.60 2.88
CA PRO A 385 -40.79 -36.63 4.22
C PRO A 385 -39.63 -37.64 4.28
N LEU A 386 -38.52 -37.23 4.89
CA LEU A 386 -37.41 -38.13 5.21
C LEU A 386 -37.76 -39.11 6.35
N PRO A 387 -36.94 -40.15 6.62
CA PRO A 387 -37.17 -41.04 7.75
C PRO A 387 -37.35 -40.29 9.07
N ASP A 388 -38.25 -40.80 9.91
CA ASP A 388 -38.68 -40.21 11.19
C ASP A 388 -39.47 -38.90 11.12
N GLU A 389 -39.81 -38.41 9.92
CA GLU A 389 -40.70 -37.26 9.73
C GLU A 389 -42.19 -37.66 9.71
N PRO A 390 -43.09 -36.76 10.14
CA PRO A 390 -44.52 -36.99 10.01
C PRO A 390 -44.94 -37.11 8.53
N PRO A 391 -45.99 -37.91 8.23
CA PRO A 391 -46.49 -38.05 6.87
C PRO A 391 -47.13 -36.74 6.37
N LEU A 392 -47.06 -36.50 5.06
CA LEU A 392 -47.65 -35.31 4.42
C LEU A 392 -49.16 -35.17 4.65
N SER A 393 -49.87 -36.24 5.03
CA SER A 393 -51.29 -36.20 5.39
C SER A 393 -51.59 -35.30 6.60
N LEU A 394 -50.57 -34.97 7.41
CA LEU A 394 -50.70 -34.02 8.53
C LEU A 394 -50.60 -32.55 8.09
N PHE A 395 -50.49 -32.27 6.79
CA PHE A 395 -50.36 -30.92 6.26
C PHE A 395 -51.39 -30.67 5.14
N ARG A 396 -52.16 -29.59 5.26
CA ARG A 396 -53.09 -29.11 4.22
C ARG A 396 -52.47 -27.94 3.44
N ASP A 397 -53.16 -27.52 2.38
CA ASP A 397 -52.78 -26.35 1.57
C ASP A 397 -51.33 -26.42 1.08
N ARG A 398 -50.97 -27.60 0.57
CA ARG A 398 -49.60 -27.95 0.21
C ARG A 398 -49.21 -27.32 -1.13
N GLU A 399 -48.11 -26.59 -1.14
CA GLU A 399 -47.63 -25.84 -2.30
C GLU A 399 -46.11 -25.97 -2.42
N ASN A 400 -45.62 -26.26 -3.63
CA ASN A 400 -44.18 -26.22 -3.89
C ASN A 400 -43.75 -24.77 -3.97
N VAL A 401 -42.83 -24.38 -3.09
CA VAL A 401 -42.32 -23.01 -2.98
C VAL A 401 -40.80 -23.03 -2.97
N VAL A 402 -40.21 -21.84 -3.05
CA VAL A 402 -38.80 -21.63 -2.75
C VAL A 402 -38.71 -20.70 -1.56
N VAL A 403 -38.00 -21.15 -0.53
CA VAL A 403 -37.75 -20.36 0.67
C VAL A 403 -36.62 -19.38 0.35
N PRO A 404 -36.85 -18.06 0.43
CA PRO A 404 -35.84 -17.07 0.07
C PRO A 404 -34.72 -17.01 1.11
N ALA A 405 -33.54 -16.58 0.68
CA ALA A 405 -32.43 -16.24 1.56
C ALA A 405 -32.85 -15.20 2.62
N GLY A 406 -32.28 -15.31 3.82
CA GLY A 406 -32.63 -14.52 4.99
C GLY A 406 -33.77 -15.07 5.83
N THR A 407 -34.54 -16.06 5.35
CA THR A 407 -35.65 -16.66 6.14
C THR A 407 -35.11 -17.43 7.33
N GLU A 408 -35.70 -17.26 8.51
CA GLU A 408 -35.39 -18.04 9.71
C GLU A 408 -36.37 -19.19 9.92
N LEU A 409 -35.82 -20.37 10.14
CA LEU A 409 -36.55 -21.63 10.28
C LEU A 409 -36.09 -22.34 11.55
N ASP A 410 -36.98 -23.09 12.19
CA ASP A 410 -36.65 -23.84 13.40
C ASP A 410 -37.13 -25.30 13.36
N ARG A 411 -36.56 -26.14 14.24
CA ARG A 411 -36.86 -27.58 14.30
C ARG A 411 -36.65 -28.15 15.69
N PHE A 412 -37.49 -29.13 16.04
CA PHE A 412 -37.26 -30.06 17.15
C PHE A 412 -36.86 -31.44 16.60
N GLY A 413 -35.56 -31.77 16.65
CA GLY A 413 -35.06 -33.03 16.10
C GLY A 413 -33.68 -32.93 15.47
N ALA A 414 -33.17 -34.07 15.02
CA ALA A 414 -31.86 -34.17 14.39
C ALA A 414 -31.84 -33.54 12.99
N GLU A 415 -30.64 -33.13 12.56
CA GLU A 415 -30.33 -32.56 11.24
C GLU A 415 -30.53 -33.55 10.08
N THR A 416 -30.76 -34.84 10.35
CA THR A 416 -31.03 -35.87 9.33
C THR A 416 -32.39 -35.75 8.67
N GLY A 417 -33.30 -34.96 9.25
CA GLY A 417 -34.64 -34.74 8.71
C GLY A 417 -34.74 -33.52 7.80
N ASN A 418 -35.91 -33.33 7.18
CA ASN A 418 -36.18 -32.23 6.26
C ASN A 418 -37.39 -31.37 6.64
N LEU A 419 -38.10 -31.65 7.74
CA LEU A 419 -39.20 -30.80 8.19
C LEU A 419 -38.70 -29.67 9.10
N VAL A 420 -39.00 -28.43 8.72
CA VAL A 420 -38.75 -27.23 9.54
C VAL A 420 -40.01 -26.38 9.59
N TYR A 421 -40.10 -25.48 10.58
CA TYR A 421 -41.20 -24.52 10.68
C TYR A 421 -40.66 -23.10 10.59
N ALA A 422 -41.53 -22.14 10.30
CA ALA A 422 -41.16 -20.73 10.48
C ALA A 422 -40.72 -20.49 11.93
N SER A 423 -39.58 -19.83 12.11
CA SER A 423 -39.00 -19.56 13.44
C SER A 423 -40.02 -18.94 14.39
N GLY A 424 -40.13 -19.49 15.60
CA GLY A 424 -41.06 -19.01 16.64
C GLY A 424 -42.46 -19.64 16.58
N THR A 425 -42.71 -20.61 15.69
CA THR A 425 -43.98 -21.35 15.67
C THR A 425 -44.19 -22.11 16.99
N MET A 426 -45.32 -21.91 17.67
CA MET A 426 -45.61 -22.58 18.95
C MET A 426 -45.71 -24.10 18.78
N PHE A 427 -45.30 -24.91 19.77
CA PHE A 427 -45.30 -26.37 19.63
C PHE A 427 -46.69 -26.93 19.29
N GLY A 428 -47.75 -26.46 19.96
CA GLY A 428 -49.13 -26.86 19.68
C GLY A 428 -49.67 -26.46 18.30
N GLN A 429 -48.95 -25.60 17.56
CA GLN A 429 -49.28 -25.25 16.19
C GLN A 429 -48.60 -26.18 15.17
N ARG A 430 -47.69 -27.05 15.62
CA ARG A 430 -46.90 -27.94 14.74
C ARG A 430 -47.55 -29.31 14.54
N SER A 431 -48.45 -29.71 15.43
CA SER A 431 -49.12 -31.03 15.42
C SER A 431 -48.12 -32.21 15.38
N LEU A 432 -47.05 -32.09 16.15
CA LEU A 432 -46.00 -33.11 16.28
C LEU A 432 -46.25 -34.02 17.49
N PRO A 433 -45.72 -35.25 17.52
CA PRO A 433 -45.85 -36.11 18.70
C PRO A 433 -45.32 -35.41 19.96
N PRO A 434 -46.01 -35.47 21.12
CA PRO A 434 -45.60 -34.75 22.33
C PRO A 434 -44.16 -35.02 22.77
N ASP A 435 -43.66 -36.24 22.60
CA ASP A 435 -42.29 -36.63 22.96
C ASP A 435 -41.21 -35.88 22.17
N TRP A 436 -41.57 -35.25 21.04
CA TRP A 436 -40.63 -34.45 20.24
C TRP A 436 -40.21 -33.16 20.93
N LEU A 437 -40.98 -32.69 21.91
CA LEU A 437 -40.58 -31.54 22.74
C LEU A 437 -39.27 -31.81 23.49
N ASN A 438 -38.94 -33.08 23.74
CA ASN A 438 -37.69 -33.50 24.39
C ASN A 438 -36.50 -33.59 23.42
N ARG A 439 -36.74 -33.43 22.11
CA ARG A 439 -35.66 -33.42 21.12
C ARG A 439 -34.93 -32.07 21.16
N ARG A 440 -33.67 -32.08 20.70
CA ARG A 440 -32.88 -30.85 20.60
C ARG A 440 -33.57 -29.85 19.67
N TYR A 441 -33.61 -28.59 20.12
CA TYR A 441 -34.15 -27.47 19.37
C TYR A 441 -33.03 -26.76 18.62
N HIS A 442 -33.29 -26.46 17.34
CA HIS A 442 -32.34 -25.81 16.44
C HIS A 442 -33.02 -24.67 15.68
N VAL A 443 -32.25 -23.62 15.39
CA VAL A 443 -32.67 -22.48 14.56
C VAL A 443 -31.66 -22.30 13.44
N TYR A 444 -32.18 -22.13 12.22
CA TYR A 444 -31.41 -22.03 11.00
C TYR A 444 -31.78 -20.75 10.25
N ARG A 445 -30.80 -20.15 9.58
CA ARG A 445 -31.02 -19.06 8.63
C ARG A 445 -30.66 -19.50 7.23
N VAL A 446 -31.57 -19.27 6.28
CA VAL A 446 -31.37 -19.58 4.87
C VAL A 446 -30.36 -18.61 4.26
N GLN A 447 -29.29 -19.11 3.63
CA GLN A 447 -28.29 -18.31 2.93
C GLN A 447 -28.50 -18.31 1.42
N LYS A 448 -29.01 -19.42 0.86
CA LYS A 448 -29.31 -19.59 -0.57
C LYS A 448 -30.76 -20.03 -0.75
N PRO A 449 -31.47 -19.67 -1.84
CA PRO A 449 -32.85 -20.12 -2.05
C PRO A 449 -33.00 -21.64 -1.98
N VAL A 450 -33.90 -22.15 -1.11
CA VAL A 450 -34.10 -23.60 -0.92
C VAL A 450 -35.49 -24.03 -1.40
N PRO A 451 -35.62 -24.99 -2.33
CA PRO A 451 -36.92 -25.50 -2.72
C PRO A 451 -37.53 -26.33 -1.58
N ALA A 452 -38.81 -26.10 -1.32
CA ALA A 452 -39.53 -26.74 -0.24
C ALA A 452 -41.01 -26.98 -0.59
N LEU A 453 -41.61 -27.99 0.04
CA LEU A 453 -43.06 -28.17 0.07
C LEU A 453 -43.59 -27.48 1.33
N LYS A 454 -44.26 -26.34 1.14
CA LYS A 454 -44.94 -25.60 2.21
C LYS A 454 -46.28 -26.27 2.49
N GLY A 455 -46.65 -26.37 3.76
CA GLY A 455 -47.98 -26.82 4.16
C GLY A 455 -48.38 -26.29 5.54
N VAL A 456 -49.68 -26.28 5.79
CA VAL A 456 -50.25 -25.87 7.09
C VAL A 456 -50.56 -27.12 7.90
N ALA A 457 -50.00 -27.24 9.11
CA ALA A 457 -50.24 -28.39 9.98
C ALA A 457 -51.73 -28.52 10.33
N VAL A 458 -52.32 -29.71 10.17
CA VAL A 458 -53.72 -29.98 10.56
C VAL A 458 -53.80 -30.30 12.06
N PRO A 459 -54.94 -30.09 12.74
CA PRO A 459 -55.11 -30.48 14.13
C PRO A 459 -54.89 -31.99 14.32
N TRP A 460 -53.92 -32.38 15.16
CA TRP A 460 -53.58 -33.78 15.44
C TRP A 460 -52.84 -33.91 16.78
N PHE A 461 -52.72 -35.13 17.33
CA PHE A 461 -52.12 -35.36 18.67
C PHE A 461 -52.69 -34.51 19.82
N GLY A 462 -53.96 -34.10 19.71
CA GLY A 462 -54.60 -33.22 20.70
C GLY A 462 -54.16 -31.75 20.62
N GLN A 463 -53.48 -31.35 19.53
CA GLN A 463 -52.95 -30.01 19.31
C GLN A 463 -53.78 -29.26 18.26
N ALA A 464 -53.80 -27.93 18.36
CA ALA A 464 -54.58 -27.06 17.49
C ALA A 464 -54.08 -27.05 16.03
N GLY A 465 -52.79 -27.28 15.80
CA GLY A 465 -52.17 -27.15 14.48
C GLY A 465 -52.19 -25.69 13.98
N GLY A 466 -52.11 -25.51 12.66
CA GLY A 466 -52.18 -24.20 12.00
C GLY A 466 -50.83 -23.52 11.74
N GLY A 467 -49.72 -24.09 12.21
CA GLY A 467 -48.37 -23.61 11.92
C GLY A 467 -47.94 -23.93 10.49
N THR A 468 -47.09 -23.07 9.92
CA THR A 468 -46.53 -23.27 8.57
C THR A 468 -45.26 -24.13 8.67
N GLY A 469 -45.34 -25.34 8.12
CA GLY A 469 -44.22 -26.25 7.96
C GLY A 469 -43.67 -26.23 6.54
N TYR A 470 -42.38 -26.51 6.42
CA TYR A 470 -41.66 -26.63 5.16
C TYR A 470 -40.92 -27.96 5.15
N PHE A 471 -41.23 -28.83 4.20
CA PHE A 471 -40.40 -29.99 3.88
C PHE A 471 -39.37 -29.55 2.85
N LEU A 472 -38.10 -29.49 3.25
CA LEU A 472 -36.99 -29.09 2.39
C LEU A 472 -36.68 -30.21 1.38
N ALA A 473 -36.17 -29.85 0.19
CA ALA A 473 -35.82 -30.82 -0.85
C ALA A 473 -34.68 -31.78 -0.45
N SER A 474 -33.82 -31.38 0.49
CA SER A 474 -32.70 -32.16 1.04
C SER A 474 -32.73 -32.16 2.56
N SER A 475 -31.92 -33.01 3.21
CA SER A 475 -31.82 -33.00 4.68
C SER A 475 -31.18 -31.70 5.18
N VAL A 476 -31.52 -31.30 6.41
CA VAL A 476 -30.92 -30.12 7.05
C VAL A 476 -29.40 -30.25 7.11
N ARG A 477 -28.88 -31.45 7.36
CA ARG A 477 -27.44 -31.75 7.34
C ARG A 477 -26.79 -31.42 6.00
N ASP A 478 -27.40 -31.85 4.90
CA ASP A 478 -26.82 -31.63 3.57
C ASP A 478 -26.83 -30.14 3.22
N LEU A 479 -27.90 -29.43 3.59
CA LEU A 479 -28.03 -27.99 3.37
C LEU A 479 -27.11 -27.16 4.27
N LEU A 480 -26.73 -27.67 5.44
CA LEU A 480 -25.67 -27.07 6.26
C LEU A 480 -24.29 -27.31 5.62
N ALA A 481 -24.07 -28.50 5.05
CA ALA A 481 -22.79 -28.86 4.43
C ALA A 481 -22.51 -28.10 3.12
N ASP A 482 -23.55 -27.80 2.33
CA ASP A 482 -23.42 -27.02 1.08
C ASP A 482 -23.55 -25.48 1.29
N GLY A 483 -23.73 -25.07 2.55
CA GLY A 483 -23.86 -23.68 2.96
C GLY A 483 -25.18 -23.01 2.58
N SER A 484 -26.19 -23.75 2.17
CA SER A 484 -27.54 -23.19 1.91
C SER A 484 -28.28 -22.81 3.20
N LEU A 485 -27.96 -23.46 4.31
CA LEU A 485 -28.38 -23.10 5.66
C LEU A 485 -27.17 -22.83 6.55
N VAL A 486 -27.35 -21.99 7.57
CA VAL A 486 -26.41 -21.85 8.70
C VAL A 486 -27.18 -21.98 10.01
N GLU A 487 -26.58 -22.64 11.00
CA GLU A 487 -27.14 -22.71 12.35
C GLU A 487 -26.88 -21.38 13.08
N VAL A 488 -27.94 -20.80 13.67
CA VAL A 488 -27.83 -19.55 14.41
C VAL A 488 -27.45 -19.87 15.86
N ALA A 489 -26.18 -19.67 16.21
CA ALA A 489 -25.66 -19.91 17.55
C ALA A 489 -26.21 -18.86 18.54
N GLY A 490 -26.92 -19.33 19.58
CA GLY A 490 -27.45 -18.49 20.65
C GLY A 490 -28.86 -17.97 20.36
N ALA A 491 -29.86 -18.85 20.47
CA ALA A 491 -31.24 -18.40 20.48
C ALA A 491 -31.53 -17.66 21.79
N ALA A 492 -31.70 -16.33 21.70
CA ALA A 492 -32.43 -15.50 22.66
C ALA A 492 -33.93 -15.85 22.75
N PHE A 493 -34.33 -17.03 22.25
CA PHE A 493 -35.68 -17.58 22.34
C PHE A 493 -35.63 -18.88 23.12
N GLN A 494 -36.15 -18.85 24.36
CA GLN A 494 -36.57 -20.06 25.05
C GLN A 494 -37.53 -20.85 24.15
N PRO A 495 -37.53 -22.20 24.22
CA PRO A 495 -38.53 -23.00 23.49
C PRO A 495 -39.92 -22.44 23.83
N PRO A 496 -40.79 -22.20 22.82
CA PRO A 496 -42.10 -21.63 23.07
C PRO A 496 -42.83 -22.44 24.14
N GLN A 497 -43.29 -21.77 25.20
CA GLN A 497 -43.97 -22.43 26.32
C GLN A 497 -45.16 -23.25 25.79
N PRO A 498 -45.44 -24.44 26.36
CA PRO A 498 -46.61 -25.23 25.99
C PRO A 498 -47.88 -24.46 26.42
N GLY A 499 -48.41 -23.64 25.52
CA GLY A 499 -49.73 -23.03 25.66
C GLY A 499 -50.82 -24.07 25.38
N VAL A 500 -51.78 -24.17 26.31
CA VAL A 500 -52.97 -25.05 26.28
C VAL A 500 -53.83 -24.78 25.05
#